data_AF-A0A812U8M6-F1
#
_entry.id   AF-A0A812U8M6-F1
#
_cell.length_a   1.000
_cell.length_b   1.000
_cell.length_c   1.000
_cell.angle_alpha   90.00
_cell.angle_beta   90.00
_cell.angle_gamma   90.00
#
_symmetry.space_group_name_H-M   'P 1'
#
loop_
_entity.id
_entity.type
_entity.pdbx_description
1 polymer ?
#
loop_
_entity_poly.entity_id
_entity_poly.type
_entity_poly.pdbx_seq_one_letter_code
_entity_poly.pdbx_strand_id
1 'polypeptide(L)'
;MLSWPTGPCCIAWPTQPPFTQEPLNEGLVESLQPKEKRKGRGKGKLAPNAEHCQMPIDPQVEALCQTFNIEDRIMRRLNDVMLTREGSFDSDMKALWEVCENAQKPSGFLMVKIGELERGCFTGAGKLDQAMLQFRNRWRLDDRALAKFVEVVHPRDQKTEDMAQLDRLLKGAQNPSQAIMPGTRRTRERLHKMLSALC
;
A
#
# COMPACT_ATOMS: atom_id res chain seq x y z
N MET A 1 -73.17 -20.52 9.05
CA MET A 1 -72.08 -19.53 9.23
C MET A 1 -70.96 -20.24 9.95
N LEU A 2 -69.91 -20.61 9.20
CA LEU A 2 -68.82 -21.46 9.67
C LEU A 2 -67.75 -20.59 10.36
N SER A 3 -67.44 -20.96 11.59
CA SER A 3 -66.37 -20.39 12.42
C SER A 3 -65.03 -21.01 12.02
N TRP A 4 -64.00 -20.18 11.83
CA TRP A 4 -62.60 -20.60 11.68
C TRP A 4 -61.72 -19.82 12.66
N PRO A 5 -60.80 -20.49 13.38
CA PRO A 5 -60.01 -19.88 14.44
C PRO A 5 -58.71 -19.24 13.96
N THR A 6 -58.30 -18.23 14.73
CA THR A 6 -57.04 -17.50 14.72
C THR A 6 -55.86 -18.45 15.01
N GLY A 7 -54.88 -18.51 14.12
CA GLY A 7 -53.64 -19.26 14.30
C GLY A 7 -52.40 -18.36 14.17
N PRO A 8 -51.47 -18.35 15.14
CA PRO A 8 -50.17 -17.71 15.02
C PRO A 8 -49.15 -18.65 14.35
N CYS A 9 -48.44 -18.14 13.34
CA CYS A 9 -47.39 -18.87 12.63
C CYS A 9 -46.06 -18.75 13.40
N CYS A 10 -45.75 -19.77 14.20
CA CYS A 10 -44.48 -19.94 14.90
C CYS A 10 -43.46 -20.59 13.96
N ILE A 11 -42.39 -19.87 13.58
CA ILE A 11 -41.22 -20.47 12.93
C ILE A 11 -40.21 -20.81 14.03
N ALA A 12 -40.11 -22.10 14.33
CA ALA A 12 -39.19 -22.67 15.30
C ALA A 12 -37.79 -22.83 14.69
N TRP A 13 -36.76 -22.30 15.37
CA TRP A 13 -35.36 -22.61 15.10
C TRP A 13 -34.96 -23.93 15.77
N PRO A 14 -34.15 -24.79 15.12
CA PRO A 14 -33.68 -26.03 15.72
C PRO A 14 -32.59 -25.78 16.76
N THR A 15 -32.92 -26.12 18.01
CA THR A 15 -32.03 -26.28 19.16
C THR A 15 -30.99 -27.38 18.90
N GLN A 16 -29.70 -27.07 19.05
CA GLN A 16 -28.64 -28.06 19.01
C GLN A 16 -28.60 -28.88 20.32
N PRO A 17 -28.26 -30.19 20.25
CA PRO A 17 -28.17 -31.06 21.42
C PRO A 17 -26.88 -30.84 22.26
N PRO A 18 -26.90 -31.18 23.56
CA PRO A 18 -25.81 -30.97 24.49
C PRO A 18 -24.65 -31.96 24.27
N PHE A 19 -23.42 -31.44 24.38
CA PHE A 19 -22.17 -32.19 24.27
C PHE A 19 -21.86 -32.89 25.60
N THR A 20 -22.01 -34.22 25.61
CA THR A 20 -21.72 -35.12 26.73
C THR A 20 -20.20 -35.18 26.99
N GLN A 21 -19.79 -35.01 28.26
CA GLN A 21 -18.46 -35.39 28.75
C GLN A 21 -18.51 -36.82 29.31
N GLU A 22 -17.51 -37.64 28.98
CA GLU A 22 -17.10 -38.83 29.75
C GLU A 22 -15.57 -39.02 29.57
N PRO A 23 -14.80 -39.24 30.65
CA PRO A 23 -13.36 -39.50 30.62
C PRO A 23 -13.02 -40.99 30.82
N LEU A 24 -11.86 -41.42 30.29
CA LEU A 24 -10.87 -42.35 30.85
C LEU A 24 -10.09 -43.02 29.69
N ASN A 25 -8.80 -42.75 29.57
CA ASN A 25 -7.80 -43.77 29.82
C ASN A 25 -6.39 -43.18 29.93
N GLU A 26 -5.66 -43.81 30.85
CA GLU A 26 -4.28 -43.54 31.20
C GLU A 26 -3.33 -44.19 30.20
N GLY A 27 -2.17 -43.56 30.02
CA GLY A 27 -0.90 -44.25 29.84
C GLY A 27 -0.61 -44.90 28.49
N LEU A 28 0.09 -44.17 27.61
CA LEU A 28 1.32 -44.69 27.02
C LEU A 28 2.27 -43.55 26.65
N VAL A 29 3.37 -43.50 27.39
CA VAL A 29 4.62 -42.79 27.08
C VAL A 29 5.15 -43.25 25.71
N GLU A 30 5.68 -42.33 24.92
CA GLU A 30 7.03 -42.40 24.30
C GLU A 30 7.10 -41.48 23.05
N SER A 31 8.21 -40.74 22.96
CA SER A 31 8.78 -40.09 21.77
C SER A 31 8.29 -38.69 21.38
N LEU A 32 8.88 -37.72 22.09
CA LEU A 32 9.17 -36.37 21.60
C LEU A 32 9.94 -36.43 20.26
N GLN A 33 9.29 -36.06 19.16
CA GLN A 33 9.97 -35.67 17.93
C GLN A 33 9.86 -34.14 17.75
N PRO A 34 10.99 -33.41 17.65
CA PRO A 34 11.01 -31.96 17.49
C PRO A 34 10.27 -31.50 16.23
N LYS A 35 9.36 -30.53 16.39
CA LYS A 35 8.65 -29.86 15.30
C LYS A 35 9.66 -29.13 14.41
N GLU A 36 9.89 -29.71 13.24
CA GLU A 36 10.72 -29.14 12.19
C GLU A 36 10.08 -27.83 11.69
N LYS A 37 10.60 -26.73 12.24
CA LYS A 37 10.25 -25.36 11.92
C LYS A 37 10.68 -25.11 10.48
N ARG A 38 9.74 -25.19 9.53
CA ARG A 38 9.99 -24.82 8.12
C ARG A 38 10.50 -23.38 8.07
N LYS A 39 11.82 -23.27 7.90
CA LYS A 39 12.61 -22.05 7.78
C LYS A 39 12.23 -21.37 6.47
N GLY A 40 11.23 -20.48 6.54
CA GLY A 40 10.97 -19.52 5.48
C GLY A 40 12.23 -18.72 5.22
N ARG A 41 12.88 -18.97 4.08
CA ARG A 41 14.05 -18.23 3.60
C ARG A 41 13.57 -16.87 3.09
N GLY A 42 13.09 -16.03 4.00
CA GLY A 42 13.02 -14.59 3.78
C GLY A 42 14.46 -14.11 3.61
N LYS A 43 14.83 -13.72 2.40
CA LYS A 43 16.00 -12.87 2.17
C LYS A 43 15.73 -11.57 2.92
N GLY A 44 16.08 -11.55 4.20
CA GLY A 44 16.31 -10.33 4.95
C GLY A 44 17.45 -9.62 4.25
N LYS A 45 17.12 -8.74 3.29
CA LYS A 45 18.02 -7.66 2.94
C LYS A 45 18.24 -6.93 4.25
N LEU A 46 19.45 -7.03 4.77
CA LEU A 46 19.92 -6.22 5.88
C LEU A 46 19.44 -4.79 5.63
N ALA A 47 18.66 -4.25 6.56
CA ALA A 47 18.38 -2.83 6.58
C ALA A 47 19.75 -2.12 6.59
N PRO A 48 20.03 -1.16 5.70
CA PRO A 48 21.19 -0.30 5.88
C PRO A 48 20.95 0.45 7.19
N ASN A 49 21.57 -0.04 8.25
CA ASN A 49 21.41 0.50 9.59
C ASN A 49 22.32 1.71 9.74
N ALA A 50 21.69 2.80 10.17
CA ALA A 50 22.21 3.71 11.19
C ALA A 50 23.45 4.55 10.86
N GLU A 51 23.30 5.49 9.93
CA GLU A 51 23.77 6.85 10.18
C GLU A 51 22.67 7.83 9.75
N HIS A 52 21.62 7.93 10.57
CA HIS A 52 20.69 9.07 10.46
C HIS A 52 21.49 10.28 10.93
N CYS A 53 21.72 11.24 10.03
CA CYS A 53 22.49 12.43 10.35
C CYS A 53 21.79 13.18 11.50
N GLN A 54 22.57 13.70 12.44
CA GLN A 54 22.08 14.55 13.54
C GLN A 54 21.65 15.94 13.00
N MET A 55 20.84 15.96 11.97
CA MET A 55 20.32 17.19 11.39
C MET A 55 19.17 17.72 12.26
N PRO A 56 19.01 19.05 12.34
CA PRO A 56 17.86 19.64 13.02
C PRO A 56 16.57 19.09 12.40
N ILE A 57 15.62 18.75 13.26
CA ILE A 57 14.31 18.23 12.85
C ILE A 57 13.47 19.41 12.39
N ASP A 58 12.85 19.28 11.22
CA ASP A 58 11.92 20.29 10.74
C ASP A 58 10.68 20.38 11.67
N PRO A 59 10.23 21.60 12.03
CA PRO A 59 9.11 21.78 12.95
C PRO A 59 7.80 21.14 12.45
N GLN A 60 7.57 21.03 11.13
CA GLN A 60 6.38 20.36 10.60
C GLN A 60 6.45 18.84 10.80
N VAL A 61 7.64 18.25 10.65
CA VAL A 61 7.87 16.82 10.90
C VAL A 61 7.69 16.51 12.39
N GLU A 62 8.23 17.35 13.26
CA GLU A 62 8.06 17.22 14.70
C GLU A 62 6.59 17.32 15.12
N ALA A 63 5.86 18.33 14.64
CA ALA A 63 4.45 18.52 14.94
C ALA A 63 3.59 17.32 14.52
N LEU A 64 3.85 16.74 13.34
CA LEU A 64 3.16 15.54 12.87
C LEU A 64 3.45 14.34 13.80
N CYS A 65 4.73 14.10 14.11
CA CYS A 65 5.10 12.98 14.96
C CYS A 65 4.57 13.10 16.39
N GLN A 66 4.55 14.30 16.97
CA GLN A 66 3.96 14.54 18.29
C GLN A 66 2.45 14.33 18.30
N THR A 67 1.75 14.81 17.27
CA THR A 67 0.28 14.72 17.16
C THR A 67 -0.20 13.26 17.10
N PHE A 68 0.54 12.39 16.41
CA PHE A 68 0.20 10.98 16.25
C PHE A 68 0.98 10.04 17.18
N ASN A 69 1.72 10.58 18.15
CA ASN A 69 2.54 9.83 19.12
C ASN A 69 3.50 8.82 18.43
N ILE A 70 4.24 9.30 17.43
CA ILE A 70 5.20 8.53 16.65
C ILE A 70 6.58 8.55 17.32
N GLU A 71 7.23 7.39 17.39
CA GLU A 71 8.56 7.26 17.98
C GLU A 71 9.62 8.12 17.28
N ASP A 72 10.54 8.67 18.08
CA ASP A 72 11.68 9.47 17.63
C ASP A 72 12.49 8.84 16.49
N ARG A 73 12.65 7.51 16.50
CA ARG A 73 13.40 6.80 15.47
C ARG A 73 12.75 6.97 14.09
N ILE A 74 11.43 6.94 14.05
CA ILE A 74 10.64 7.08 12.83
C ILE A 74 10.65 8.55 12.39
N MET A 75 10.51 9.48 13.35
CA MET A 75 10.59 10.92 13.12
C MET A 75 11.90 11.33 12.43
N ARG A 76 13.05 10.91 12.96
CA ARG A 76 14.37 11.21 12.36
C ARG A 76 14.49 10.67 10.94
N ARG A 77 14.02 9.43 10.72
CA ARG A 77 14.05 8.82 9.40
C ARG A 77 13.14 9.54 8.40
N LEU A 78 11.98 10.03 8.84
CA LEU A 78 11.13 10.87 8.00
C LEU A 78 11.85 12.18 7.64
N ASN A 79 12.45 12.86 8.63
CA ASN A 79 13.18 14.11 8.42
C ASN A 79 14.27 13.97 7.34
N ASP A 80 15.13 12.95 7.47
CA ASP A 80 16.21 12.70 6.52
C ASP A 80 15.71 12.54 5.08
N VAL A 81 14.61 11.80 4.91
CA VAL A 81 14.05 11.54 3.59
C VAL A 81 13.37 12.79 3.03
N MET A 82 12.69 13.57 3.87
CA MET A 82 12.03 14.81 3.45
C MET A 82 13.04 15.89 3.04
N LEU A 83 14.21 15.95 3.69
CA LEU A 83 15.31 16.85 3.29
C LEU A 83 15.84 16.55 1.89
N THR A 84 15.76 15.31 1.41
CA THR A 84 16.15 14.98 0.02
C THR A 84 15.14 15.48 -1.03
N ARG A 85 13.97 15.96 -0.61
CA ARG A 85 12.81 16.27 -1.48
C ARG A 85 12.32 17.71 -1.33
N GLU A 86 13.24 18.68 -1.40
CA GLU A 86 12.92 20.12 -1.25
C GLU A 86 11.79 20.60 -2.19
N GLY A 87 11.68 20.05 -3.40
CA GLY A 87 10.68 20.45 -4.39
C GLY A 87 9.24 19.95 -4.15
N SER A 88 9.04 18.95 -3.28
CA SER A 88 7.70 18.39 -2.99
C SER A 88 7.38 18.30 -1.50
N PHE A 89 8.16 19.00 -0.66
CA PHE A 89 8.08 18.89 0.80
C PHE A 89 6.68 19.17 1.35
N ASP A 90 6.11 20.34 1.03
CA ASP A 90 4.81 20.77 1.56
C ASP A 90 3.67 19.83 1.13
N SER A 91 3.63 19.49 -0.16
CA SER A 91 2.63 18.57 -0.71
C SER A 91 2.73 17.16 -0.10
N ASP A 92 3.95 16.67 0.11
CA ASP A 92 4.16 15.34 0.70
C ASP A 92 3.79 15.37 2.20
N MET A 93 4.09 16.46 2.92
CA MET A 93 3.73 16.64 4.34
C MET A 93 2.22 16.70 4.54
N LYS A 94 1.51 17.47 3.72
CA LYS A 94 0.04 17.54 3.74
C LYS A 94 -0.58 16.16 3.49
N ALA A 95 -0.07 15.44 2.49
CA ALA A 95 -0.52 14.07 2.20
C ALA A 95 -0.26 13.10 3.35
N LEU A 96 0.88 13.19 4.03
CA LEU A 96 1.17 12.37 5.21
C LEU A 96 0.22 12.69 6.36
N TRP A 97 -0.10 13.96 6.57
CA TRP A 97 -1.03 14.42 7.60
C TRP A 97 -2.43 13.84 7.39
N GLU A 98 -3.01 14.06 6.21
CA GLU A 98 -4.36 13.58 5.86
C GLU A 98 -4.49 12.07 6.04
N VAL A 99 -3.46 11.30 5.68
CA VAL A 99 -3.55 9.84 5.80
C VAL A 99 -3.32 9.37 7.22
N CYS A 100 -2.49 10.06 8.01
CA CYS A 100 -2.32 9.73 9.43
C CYS A 100 -3.59 9.98 10.24
N GLU A 101 -4.35 11.03 9.93
CA GLU A 101 -5.65 11.31 10.56
C GLU A 101 -6.67 10.18 10.34
N ASN A 102 -6.63 9.55 9.17
CA ASN A 102 -7.57 8.48 8.81
C ASN A 102 -7.05 7.06 9.15
N ALA A 103 -5.79 6.92 9.56
CA ALA A 103 -5.17 5.61 9.78
C ALA A 103 -5.40 5.09 11.20
N GLN A 104 -5.85 3.83 11.32
CA GLN A 104 -5.96 3.15 12.63
C GLN A 104 -4.61 2.95 13.33
N LYS A 105 -3.51 2.90 12.57
CA LYS A 105 -2.14 2.66 13.07
C LYS A 105 -1.16 3.62 12.37
N PRO A 106 -1.04 4.87 12.83
CA PRO A 106 -0.27 5.91 12.12
C PRO A 106 1.21 5.56 12.03
N SER A 107 1.85 5.08 13.09
CA SER A 107 3.30 4.77 13.09
C SER A 107 3.68 3.69 12.06
N GLY A 108 2.88 2.62 11.97
CA GLY A 108 3.12 1.55 11.00
C GLY A 108 2.89 1.99 9.56
N PHE A 109 1.87 2.82 9.34
CA PHE A 109 1.59 3.42 8.05
C PHE A 109 2.72 4.36 7.60
N LEU A 110 3.17 5.23 8.50
CA LEU A 110 4.24 6.18 8.24
C LEU A 110 5.54 5.47 7.87
N MET A 111 5.85 4.34 8.50
CA MET A 111 7.02 3.51 8.16
C MET A 111 6.97 2.98 6.71
N VAL A 112 5.79 2.61 6.22
CA VAL A 112 5.60 2.19 4.82
C VAL A 112 5.82 3.39 3.89
N LYS A 113 5.27 4.56 4.24
CA LYS A 113 5.41 5.77 3.43
C LYS A 113 6.82 6.32 3.40
N ILE A 114 7.56 6.29 4.50
CA ILE A 114 9.00 6.57 4.52
C ILE A 114 9.73 5.67 3.51
N GLY A 115 9.42 4.36 3.49
CA GLY A 115 10.02 3.45 2.51
C GLY A 115 9.66 3.81 1.05
N GLU A 116 8.44 4.25 0.78
CA GLU A 116 8.06 4.74 -0.56
C GLU A 116 8.76 6.05 -0.93
N LEU A 117 8.93 6.96 0.04
CA LEU A 117 9.61 8.24 -0.12
C LEU A 117 11.10 8.02 -0.44
N GLU A 118 11.79 7.15 0.31
CA GLU A 118 13.17 6.71 0.08
C GLU A 118 13.38 6.14 -1.33
N ARG A 119 12.40 5.37 -1.83
CA ARG A 119 12.46 4.75 -3.16
C ARG A 119 12.13 5.72 -4.30
N GLY A 120 11.78 6.97 -4.01
CA GLY A 120 11.33 7.90 -5.04
C GLY A 120 9.92 7.58 -5.58
N CYS A 121 9.17 6.70 -4.92
CA CYS A 121 7.90 6.16 -5.41
C CYS A 121 6.66 6.79 -4.75
N PHE A 122 6.86 7.55 -3.68
CA PHE A 122 5.75 8.15 -2.94
C PHE A 122 4.80 8.90 -3.87
N THR A 123 3.61 8.33 -3.99
CA THR A 123 2.48 8.91 -4.69
C THR A 123 1.56 9.37 -3.59
N GLY A 124 1.63 10.67 -3.29
CA GLY A 124 0.88 11.28 -2.20
C GLY A 124 -0.61 10.91 -2.19
N ALA A 125 -1.26 11.14 -1.05
CA ALA A 125 -2.68 10.91 -0.86
C ALA A 125 -3.47 11.49 -2.06
N GLY A 126 -4.21 10.63 -2.76
CA GLY A 126 -5.06 11.05 -3.88
C GLY A 126 -4.45 11.09 -5.28
N LYS A 127 -3.15 10.79 -5.49
CA LYS A 127 -2.58 10.74 -6.86
C LYS A 127 -2.95 9.47 -7.65
N LEU A 128 -3.40 8.40 -6.99
CA LEU A 128 -3.80 7.15 -7.65
C LEU A 128 -5.31 7.05 -7.82
N ASP A 129 -5.76 7.13 -9.07
CA ASP A 129 -7.12 6.76 -9.45
C ASP A 129 -7.31 5.23 -9.32
N GLN A 130 -8.56 4.78 -9.08
CA GLN A 130 -8.89 3.34 -9.03
C GLN A 130 -8.47 2.60 -10.31
N ALA A 131 -8.58 3.24 -11.47
CA ALA A 131 -8.11 2.68 -12.74
C ALA A 131 -6.59 2.44 -12.75
N MET A 132 -5.79 3.34 -12.16
CA MET A 132 -4.34 3.19 -12.04
C MET A 132 -3.95 2.07 -11.07
N LEU A 133 -4.71 1.93 -9.97
CA LEU A 133 -4.54 0.81 -9.02
C LEU A 133 -4.84 -0.53 -9.70
N GLN A 134 -5.93 -0.62 -10.46
CA GLN A 134 -6.24 -1.82 -11.23
C GLN A 134 -5.17 -2.11 -12.28
N PHE A 135 -4.64 -1.08 -12.95
CA PHE A 135 -3.55 -1.23 -13.92
C PHE A 135 -2.27 -1.78 -13.27
N ARG A 136 -1.89 -1.24 -12.10
CA ARG A 136 -0.78 -1.75 -11.29
C ARG A 136 -0.96 -3.23 -10.97
N ASN A 137 -2.14 -3.61 -10.49
CA ASN A 137 -2.40 -4.98 -10.03
C ASN A 137 -2.47 -5.98 -11.19
N ARG A 138 -3.06 -5.57 -12.32
CA ARG A 138 -3.15 -6.38 -13.54
C ARG A 138 -1.77 -6.73 -14.10
N TRP A 139 -0.88 -5.74 -14.17
CA TRP A 139 0.45 -5.89 -14.76
C TRP A 139 1.56 -6.11 -13.73
N ARG A 140 1.21 -6.19 -12.44
CA ARG A 140 2.14 -6.33 -11.32
C ARG A 140 3.32 -5.36 -11.41
N LEU A 141 3.02 -4.09 -11.66
CA LEU A 141 4.05 -3.06 -11.77
C LEU A 141 4.77 -2.88 -10.43
N ASP A 142 6.10 -2.92 -10.50
CA ASP A 142 6.94 -2.58 -9.36
C ASP A 142 6.75 -1.11 -8.96
N ASP A 143 7.00 -0.80 -7.70
CA ASP A 143 6.87 0.55 -7.14
C ASP A 143 7.55 1.61 -8.02
N ARG A 144 8.79 1.39 -8.46
CA ARG A 144 9.51 2.34 -9.32
C ARG A 144 8.82 2.56 -10.67
N ALA A 145 8.28 1.50 -11.25
CA ALA A 145 7.58 1.54 -12.54
C ALA A 145 6.22 2.25 -12.39
N LEU A 146 5.50 1.98 -11.29
CA LEU A 146 4.27 2.64 -10.93
C LEU A 146 4.46 4.15 -10.73
N ALA A 147 5.50 4.55 -10.01
CA ALA A 147 5.79 5.97 -9.77
C ALA A 147 5.96 6.74 -11.08
N LYS A 148 6.72 6.17 -12.03
CA LYS A 148 6.91 6.76 -13.36
C LYS A 148 5.65 6.74 -14.21
N PHE A 149 4.85 5.69 -14.10
CA PHE A 149 3.54 5.64 -14.74
C PHE A 149 2.61 6.75 -14.21
N VAL A 150 2.52 6.93 -12.89
CA VAL A 150 1.64 7.94 -12.30
C VAL A 150 2.15 9.36 -12.62
N GLU A 151 3.46 9.62 -12.52
CA GLU A 151 4.06 10.91 -12.90
C GLU A 151 3.65 11.33 -14.32
N VAL A 152 3.60 10.39 -15.26
CA VAL A 152 3.32 10.68 -16.68
C VAL A 152 1.83 10.69 -16.99
N VAL A 153 1.04 9.78 -16.41
CA VAL A 153 -0.37 9.61 -16.76
C VAL A 153 -1.30 10.47 -15.91
N HIS A 154 -0.97 10.72 -14.63
CA HIS A 154 -1.81 11.52 -13.74
C HIS A 154 -2.09 12.96 -14.21
N PRO A 155 -1.10 13.74 -14.69
CA PRO A 155 -1.34 15.14 -15.07
C PRO A 155 -2.06 15.29 -16.42
N ARG A 156 -2.38 14.20 -17.12
CA ARG A 156 -2.96 14.25 -18.47
C ARG A 156 -4.47 14.11 -18.42
N ASP A 157 -5.17 14.80 -19.32
CA ASP A 157 -6.62 14.63 -19.50
C ASP A 157 -6.97 13.31 -20.21
N GLN A 158 -6.08 12.82 -21.08
CA GLN A 158 -6.28 11.60 -21.88
C GLN A 158 -5.78 10.32 -21.18
N LYS A 159 -6.03 10.18 -19.87
CA LYS A 159 -5.56 9.05 -19.05
C LYS A 159 -5.96 7.69 -19.62
N THR A 160 -7.20 7.58 -20.06
CA THR A 160 -7.79 6.32 -20.56
C THR A 160 -7.09 5.83 -21.83
N GLU A 161 -6.76 6.76 -22.74
CA GLU A 161 -6.06 6.41 -23.97
C GLU A 161 -4.61 6.00 -23.70
N ASP A 162 -3.91 6.72 -22.82
CA ASP A 162 -2.55 6.36 -22.43
C ASP A 162 -2.50 4.99 -21.76
N MET A 163 -3.46 4.70 -20.87
CA MET A 163 -3.58 3.37 -20.26
C MET A 163 -3.84 2.29 -21.32
N ALA A 164 -4.67 2.55 -22.32
CA ALA A 164 -4.94 1.60 -23.41
C ALA A 164 -3.72 1.37 -24.30
N GLN A 165 -2.94 2.41 -24.60
CA GLN A 165 -1.70 2.31 -25.37
C GLN A 165 -0.63 1.53 -24.60
N LEU A 166 -0.48 1.80 -23.30
CA LEU A 166 0.41 1.06 -22.43
C LEU A 166 -0.04 -0.41 -22.29
N ASP A 167 -1.33 -0.69 -22.18
CA ASP A 167 -1.86 -2.06 -22.15
C ASP A 167 -1.48 -2.86 -23.40
N ARG A 168 -1.54 -2.23 -24.60
CA ARG A 168 -1.09 -2.86 -25.85
C ARG A 168 0.41 -3.16 -25.84
N LEU A 169 1.22 -2.24 -25.33
CA LEU A 169 2.67 -2.43 -25.23
C LEU A 169 3.05 -3.56 -24.27
N LEU A 170 2.33 -3.66 -23.14
CA LEU A 170 2.63 -4.64 -22.10
C LEU A 170 2.19 -6.07 -22.49
N LYS A 171 1.19 -6.24 -23.35
CA LYS A 171 0.77 -7.55 -23.88
C LYS A 171 1.88 -8.33 -24.59
N GLY A 172 2.82 -7.63 -25.24
CA GLY A 172 3.95 -8.27 -25.93
C GLY A 172 5.21 -8.41 -25.06
N ALA A 173 5.21 -7.88 -23.83
CA ALA A 173 6.40 -7.80 -23.00
C ALA A 173 6.46 -8.95 -21.99
N GLN A 174 7.64 -9.58 -21.87
CA GLN A 174 7.89 -10.59 -20.84
C GLN A 174 8.01 -9.98 -19.43
N ASN A 175 8.45 -8.71 -19.35
CA ASN A 175 8.64 -7.97 -18.11
C ASN A 175 7.91 -6.61 -18.17
N PRO A 176 6.69 -6.49 -17.62
CA PRO A 176 5.88 -5.28 -17.76
C PRO A 176 6.50 -4.06 -17.08
N SER A 177 7.07 -4.22 -15.87
CA SER A 177 7.77 -3.13 -15.16
C SER A 177 8.95 -2.54 -15.94
N GLN A 178 9.63 -3.34 -16.77
CA GLN A 178 10.73 -2.85 -17.60
C GLN A 178 10.22 -2.21 -18.88
N ALA A 179 9.17 -2.78 -19.49
CA ALA A 179 8.61 -2.27 -20.74
C ALA A 179 7.85 -0.94 -20.59
N ILE A 180 7.27 -0.68 -19.41
CA ILE A 180 6.57 0.58 -19.15
C ILE A 180 7.52 1.79 -19.05
N MET A 181 8.78 1.58 -18.68
CA MET A 181 9.77 2.65 -18.53
C MET A 181 10.07 3.39 -19.86
N PRO A 182 10.40 2.70 -20.98
CA PRO A 182 10.47 3.36 -22.28
C PRO A 182 9.08 3.71 -22.84
N GLY A 183 8.04 2.96 -22.48
CA GLY A 183 6.65 3.25 -22.91
C GLY A 183 6.18 4.63 -22.44
N THR A 184 6.34 4.91 -21.15
CA THR A 184 5.99 6.20 -20.52
C THR A 184 6.84 7.36 -21.03
N ARG A 185 8.09 7.14 -21.44
CA ARG A 185 8.91 8.17 -22.12
C ARG A 185 8.28 8.63 -23.43
N ARG A 186 7.83 7.69 -24.26
CA ARG A 186 7.13 8.00 -25.53
C ARG A 186 5.83 8.76 -25.29
N THR A 187 5.10 8.39 -24.25
CA THR A 187 3.91 9.11 -23.79
C THR A 187 4.25 10.55 -23.37
N ARG A 188 5.35 10.75 -22.65
CA ARG A 188 5.86 12.06 -22.22
C ARG A 188 6.39 12.93 -23.37
N GLU A 189 7.02 12.34 -24.38
CA GLU A 189 7.51 13.07 -25.56
C GLU A 189 6.36 13.66 -26.40
N ARG A 190 5.22 12.95 -26.48
CA ARG A 190 4.01 13.50 -27.12
C ARG A 190 3.49 14.73 -26.38
N LEU A 191 3.55 14.72 -25.05
CA LEU A 191 3.22 15.89 -24.21
C LEU A 191 4.11 17.07 -24.55
N HIS A 192 5.43 16.87 -24.63
CA HIS A 192 6.36 17.94 -24.97
C HIS A 192 6.10 18.49 -26.38
N LYS A 193 5.83 17.62 -27.37
CA LYS A 193 5.48 18.05 -28.74
C LYS A 193 4.16 18.81 -28.82
N MET A 194 3.15 18.41 -28.03
CA MET A 194 1.87 19.13 -27.99
C MET A 194 2.02 20.50 -27.30
N LEU A 195 2.70 20.56 -26.16
CA LEU A 195 2.95 21.81 -25.44
C LEU A 195 3.84 22.77 -26.24
N SER A 196 4.84 22.26 -26.97
CA SER A 196 5.67 23.08 -27.85
C SER A 196 4.96 23.54 -29.13
N ALA A 197 3.85 22.90 -29.51
CA ALA A 197 3.03 23.32 -30.66
C ALA A 197 1.95 24.33 -30.26
N LEU A 198 1.77 24.57 -28.96
CA LEU A 198 0.85 25.54 -28.37
C LEU A 198 1.55 26.84 -27.94
N CYS A 199 2.88 26.93 -28.07
CA CYS A 199 3.66 28.17 -27.99
C CYS A 199 4.09 28.58 -29.40
#